data_AF-A0AA38GU04-F1
#
_entry.id   AF-A0AA38GU04-F1
#
_cell.length_a   1.000
_cell.length_b   1.000
_cell.length_c   1.000
_cell.angle_alpha   90.00
_cell.angle_beta   90.00
_cell.angle_gamma   90.00
#
_symmetry.space_group_name_H-M   'P 1'
#
loop_
_entity.id
_entity.type
_entity.pdbx_description
1 polymer ?
#
loop_
_entity_poly.entity_id
_entity_poly.type
_entity_poly.pdbx_seq_one_letter_code
_entity_poly.pdbx_strand_id
1 'polypeptide(L)'
;MSAMANSKGIRPLPWPLCVIVVGLVMVVCKVNGQALVPALFIFGDSTVDVGNNNYLLTLVKSNFPPYGRDFDNHAPTGRFCDGRLATDYVAETLGFTSFPPAYLSPQASGKSIITGVNFASGASGIYDHTSQLYNAISLTQQLQYFHQYHSKLTSLVGTRNASSTVSQALYILSSGASDFIQNYYISPLLMKTYTVPQYVDNLLLPMFSRFVQKLYNSGARRIGVTSLPPMGCLPAAITLFGHGSNACVTRLNQDAQLYNRKLNNTVNRLGTKLPGLRIAVFDIYTALLDVVTHPADN
;
A
#
# COMPACT_ATOMS: atom_id res chain seq x y z
N MET A 1 89.06 -1.36 -14.59
CA MET A 1 89.43 -0.49 -15.72
C MET A 1 88.62 -0.93 -16.93
N SER A 2 87.93 0.01 -17.58
CA SER A 2 87.60 0.08 -19.02
C SER A 2 86.92 -1.13 -19.69
N ALA A 3 86.06 -1.01 -20.69
CA ALA A 3 85.43 0.09 -21.42
C ALA A 3 84.50 -0.56 -22.47
N MET A 4 83.52 0.21 -22.96
CA MET A 4 83.03 0.28 -24.36
C MET A 4 82.55 -1.02 -25.03
N ALA A 5 81.26 -1.19 -25.28
CA ALA A 5 80.50 -0.64 -26.43
C ALA A 5 80.97 -1.15 -27.80
N ASN A 6 80.10 -1.89 -28.52
CA ASN A 6 79.84 -1.57 -29.92
C ASN A 6 78.49 -2.12 -30.40
N SER A 7 77.68 -1.22 -30.95
CA SER A 7 76.43 -1.50 -31.66
C SER A 7 76.70 -1.51 -33.17
N LYS A 8 76.02 -2.39 -33.92
CA LYS A 8 75.56 -2.04 -35.27
C LYS A 8 74.14 -2.58 -35.44
N GLY A 9 73.18 -1.65 -35.52
CA GLY A 9 71.81 -1.94 -35.90
C GLY A 9 71.54 -1.55 -37.34
N ILE A 10 70.49 -2.15 -37.91
CA ILE A 10 69.64 -1.55 -38.96
C ILE A 10 68.18 -1.93 -38.62
N ARG A 11 67.29 -0.93 -38.80
CA ARG A 11 65.89 -0.72 -38.33
C ARG A 11 64.82 -1.33 -39.28
N PRO A 12 63.50 -1.00 -39.21
CA PRO A 12 62.50 -1.11 -38.12
C PRO A 12 61.11 -1.69 -38.54
N LEU A 13 60.30 -2.06 -37.52
CA LEU A 13 58.80 -2.03 -37.31
C LEU A 13 57.77 -2.46 -38.40
N PRO A 14 56.59 -3.04 -38.05
CA PRO A 14 55.65 -2.44 -37.07
C PRO A 14 54.87 -3.36 -36.10
N TRP A 15 54.67 -2.76 -34.92
CA TRP A 15 53.57 -2.78 -33.95
C TRP A 15 53.01 -4.06 -33.27
N PRO A 16 52.58 -3.90 -31.99
CA PRO A 16 52.47 -4.97 -31.01
C PRO A 16 51.01 -5.27 -30.61
N LEU A 17 50.76 -6.46 -30.06
CA LEU A 17 49.56 -6.73 -29.27
C LEU A 17 49.97 -7.29 -27.91
N CYS A 18 50.30 -6.36 -27.01
CA CYS A 18 50.34 -6.60 -25.58
C CYS A 18 48.92 -6.91 -25.09
N VAL A 19 48.66 -8.17 -24.73
CA VAL A 19 47.49 -8.54 -23.95
C VAL A 19 47.77 -8.16 -22.49
N ILE A 20 47.38 -6.94 -22.10
CA ILE A 20 47.30 -6.52 -20.70
C ILE A 20 45.88 -6.86 -20.22
N VAL A 21 45.78 -7.87 -19.35
CA VAL A 21 44.56 -8.20 -18.61
C VAL A 21 44.36 -7.12 -17.54
N VAL A 22 43.53 -6.13 -17.83
CA VAL A 22 43.00 -5.20 -16.82
C VAL A 22 41.67 -5.78 -16.34
N GLY A 23 41.67 -6.43 -15.17
CA GLY A 23 40.45 -6.81 -14.48
C GLY A 23 39.73 -5.56 -13.98
N LEU A 24 38.67 -5.16 -14.69
CA LEU A 24 37.79 -4.08 -14.27
C LEU A 24 36.92 -4.60 -13.12
N VAL A 25 37.34 -4.36 -11.88
CA VAL A 25 36.46 -4.49 -10.72
C VAL A 25 35.45 -3.35 -10.82
N MET A 26 34.29 -3.63 -11.43
CA MET A 26 33.11 -2.78 -11.34
C MET A 26 32.67 -2.76 -9.87
N VAL A 27 33.19 -1.81 -9.11
CA VAL A 27 32.56 -1.42 -7.84
C VAL A 27 31.23 -0.80 -8.21
N VAL A 28 30.19 -1.62 -8.26
CA VAL A 28 28.81 -1.14 -8.27
C VAL A 28 28.59 -0.53 -6.90
N CYS A 29 28.90 0.76 -6.76
CA CYS A 29 28.35 1.55 -5.67
C CYS A 29 26.83 1.47 -5.84
N LYS A 30 26.17 0.61 -5.04
CA LYS A 30 24.74 0.78 -4.76
C LYS A 30 24.60 2.16 -4.13
N VAL A 31 24.30 3.16 -4.96
CA VAL A 31 23.80 4.44 -4.48
C VAL A 31 22.44 4.10 -3.89
N ASN A 32 22.41 3.81 -2.59
CA ASN A 32 21.15 3.79 -1.85
C ASN A 32 20.68 5.24 -1.82
N GLY A 33 19.91 5.63 -2.85
CA GLY A 33 19.17 6.88 -2.83
C GLY A 33 18.35 6.93 -1.56
N GLN A 34 18.43 8.03 -0.83
CA GLN A 34 17.58 8.24 0.34
C GLN A 34 16.12 8.24 -0.12
N ALA A 35 15.26 7.49 0.58
CA ALA A 35 13.85 7.41 0.22
C ALA A 35 13.23 8.82 0.11
N LEU A 36 12.32 9.00 -0.85
CA LEU A 36 11.69 10.29 -1.18
C LEU A 36 10.86 10.86 -0.02
N VAL A 37 10.41 9.99 0.88
CA VAL A 37 9.76 10.33 2.15
C VAL A 37 10.40 9.51 3.28
N PRO A 38 10.45 10.02 4.52
CA PRO A 38 11.13 9.32 5.61
C PRO A 38 10.38 8.08 6.11
N ALA A 39 9.07 8.01 5.89
CA ALA A 39 8.26 6.85 6.26
C ALA A 39 7.02 6.67 5.38
N LEU A 40 6.54 5.43 5.33
CA LEU A 40 5.31 5.03 4.66
C LEU A 40 4.34 4.37 5.66
N PHE A 41 3.18 4.97 5.87
CA PHE A 41 2.13 4.43 6.75
C PHE A 41 0.94 3.95 5.93
N ILE A 42 0.50 2.72 6.18
CA ILE A 42 -0.55 2.08 5.37
C ILE A 42 -1.73 1.71 6.26
N PHE A 43 -2.92 2.07 5.84
CA PHE A 43 -4.20 1.79 6.48
C PHE A 43 -5.15 1.19 5.46
N GLY A 44 -6.07 0.35 5.89
CA GLY A 44 -7.05 -0.21 4.97
C GLY A 44 -7.49 -1.63 5.25
N ASP A 45 -7.91 -2.27 4.16
CA ASP A 45 -8.46 -3.63 4.14
C ASP A 45 -7.46 -4.67 3.62
N SER A 46 -7.97 -5.82 3.15
CA SER A 46 -7.16 -6.92 2.62
C SER A 46 -6.29 -6.55 1.43
N THR A 47 -6.66 -5.50 0.67
CA THR A 47 -5.89 -5.06 -0.52
C THR A 47 -4.51 -4.52 -0.16
N VAL A 48 -4.31 -4.15 1.11
CA VAL A 48 -3.07 -3.58 1.61
C VAL A 48 -2.61 -4.23 2.92
N ASP A 49 -3.24 -5.31 3.39
CA ASP A 49 -2.83 -6.04 4.60
C ASP A 49 -1.62 -6.93 4.32
N VAL A 50 -0.58 -6.79 5.15
CA VAL A 50 0.67 -7.53 5.05
C VAL A 50 0.80 -8.65 6.09
N GLY A 51 -0.27 -8.92 6.85
CA GLY A 51 -0.37 -10.03 7.79
C GLY A 51 -0.82 -9.66 9.21
N ASN A 52 -1.45 -8.50 9.43
CA ASN A 52 -1.99 -8.16 10.75
C ASN A 52 -3.05 -9.16 11.20
N ASN A 53 -3.86 -9.67 10.28
CA ASN A 53 -4.89 -10.67 10.57
C ASN A 53 -4.35 -12.00 11.13
N ASN A 54 -3.07 -12.30 10.93
CA ASN A 54 -2.45 -13.51 11.48
C ASN A 54 -2.46 -13.54 13.02
N TYR A 55 -2.49 -12.36 13.64
CA TYR A 55 -2.44 -12.16 15.09
C TYR A 55 -3.83 -11.99 15.72
N LEU A 56 -4.90 -12.24 14.96
CA LEU A 56 -6.29 -12.15 15.39
C LEU A 56 -6.96 -13.51 15.41
N LEU A 57 -7.97 -13.66 16.26
CA LEU A 57 -8.88 -14.81 16.22
C LEU A 57 -9.99 -14.55 15.17
N THR A 58 -9.63 -14.67 13.90
CA THR A 58 -10.53 -14.45 12.75
C THR A 58 -10.39 -15.56 11.72
N LEU A 59 -11.44 -15.78 10.93
CA LEU A 59 -11.42 -16.63 9.74
C LEU A 59 -10.80 -15.92 8.52
N VAL A 60 -10.69 -14.60 8.55
CA VAL A 60 -10.16 -13.80 7.44
C VAL A 60 -8.64 -13.79 7.52
N LYS A 61 -8.02 -14.85 7.01
CA LYS A 61 -6.56 -15.03 6.96
C LYS A 61 -6.12 -15.49 5.57
N SER A 62 -4.87 -15.18 5.27
CA SER A 62 -4.17 -15.57 4.03
C SER A 62 -2.74 -16.05 4.35
N ASN A 63 -2.58 -16.70 5.51
CA ASN A 63 -1.32 -17.28 5.98
C ASN A 63 -1.19 -18.78 5.63
N PHE A 64 -1.79 -19.20 4.52
CA PHE A 64 -1.77 -20.56 4.01
C PHE A 64 -1.68 -20.57 2.47
N PRO A 65 -1.25 -21.67 1.83
CA PRO A 65 -1.24 -21.76 0.36
C PRO A 65 -2.63 -21.59 -0.27
N PRO A 66 -2.77 -20.98 -1.45
CA PRO A 66 -1.71 -20.60 -2.39
C PRO A 66 -1.08 -19.22 -2.15
N TYR A 67 -1.52 -18.46 -1.14
CA TYR A 67 -1.02 -17.12 -0.86
C TYR A 67 0.50 -17.10 -0.66
N GLY A 68 1.15 -16.03 -1.12
CA GLY A 68 2.61 -15.87 -1.00
C GLY A 68 3.46 -16.76 -1.92
N ARG A 69 2.87 -17.55 -2.83
CA ARG A 69 3.61 -18.39 -3.80
C ARG A 69 4.67 -17.60 -4.58
N ASP A 70 4.33 -16.39 -5.00
CA ASP A 70 5.15 -15.51 -5.84
C ASP A 70 5.80 -14.38 -5.02
N PHE A 71 5.71 -14.42 -3.69
CA PHE A 71 6.43 -13.49 -2.82
C PHE A 71 7.90 -13.90 -2.69
N ASP A 72 8.78 -12.97 -2.30
CA ASP A 72 10.23 -13.15 -2.33
C ASP A 72 10.75 -14.40 -1.58
N ASN A 73 10.03 -14.85 -0.56
CA ASN A 73 10.36 -16.03 0.23
C ASN A 73 9.48 -17.25 -0.05
N HIS A 74 8.61 -17.18 -1.06
CA HIS A 74 7.64 -18.22 -1.45
C HIS A 74 6.76 -18.72 -0.29
N ALA A 75 6.49 -17.87 0.70
CA ALA A 75 5.74 -18.23 1.90
C ALA A 75 4.54 -17.30 2.14
N PRO A 76 3.42 -17.84 2.65
CA PRO A 76 2.23 -17.05 2.92
C PRO A 76 2.47 -16.12 4.12
N THR A 77 2.58 -14.82 3.87
CA THR A 77 2.80 -13.83 4.95
C THR A 77 1.50 -13.32 5.58
N GLY A 78 0.33 -13.70 5.07
CA GLY A 78 -0.95 -13.04 5.37
C GLY A 78 -1.27 -11.87 4.44
N ARG A 79 -0.59 -11.77 3.29
CA ARG A 79 -1.00 -10.92 2.16
C ARG A 79 -2.11 -11.63 1.39
N PHE A 80 -3.18 -10.94 1.05
CA PHE A 80 -4.30 -11.50 0.26
C PHE A 80 -4.00 -11.53 -1.25
N CYS A 81 -2.80 -11.99 -1.60
CA CYS A 81 -2.38 -12.24 -2.97
C CYS A 81 -1.24 -13.26 -2.99
N ASP A 82 -0.84 -13.69 -4.19
CA ASP A 82 0.26 -14.65 -4.35
C ASP A 82 1.64 -13.99 -4.13
N GLY A 83 1.76 -12.66 -4.23
CA GLY A 83 3.05 -11.99 -4.20
C GLY A 83 3.06 -10.66 -3.46
N ARG A 84 3.72 -9.67 -4.05
CA ARG A 84 3.82 -8.30 -3.54
C ARG A 84 2.51 -7.55 -3.77
N LEU A 85 2.15 -6.69 -2.81
CA LEU A 85 1.00 -5.79 -2.93
C LEU A 85 1.37 -4.56 -3.75
N ALA A 86 0.38 -3.85 -4.30
CA ALA A 86 0.60 -2.56 -4.97
C ALA A 86 1.39 -1.57 -4.08
N THR A 87 1.15 -1.58 -2.76
CA THR A 87 1.88 -0.74 -1.79
C THR A 87 3.35 -1.13 -1.63
N ASP A 88 3.71 -2.40 -1.87
CA ASP A 88 5.10 -2.84 -1.84
C ASP A 88 5.86 -2.20 -3.01
N TYR A 89 5.28 -2.19 -4.23
CA TYR A 89 5.85 -1.48 -5.39
C TYR A 89 5.91 0.04 -5.20
N VAL A 90 4.92 0.64 -4.52
CA VAL A 90 4.99 2.05 -4.14
C VAL A 90 6.19 2.30 -3.22
N ALA A 91 6.44 1.43 -2.25
CA ALA A 91 7.60 1.56 -1.37
C ALA A 91 8.92 1.49 -2.14
N GLU A 92 9.06 0.58 -3.11
CA GLU A 92 10.25 0.49 -3.96
C GLU A 92 10.44 1.74 -4.81
N THR A 93 9.35 2.23 -5.42
CA THR A 93 9.37 3.45 -6.24
C THR A 93 9.78 4.68 -5.42
N LEU A 94 9.44 4.70 -4.13
CA LEU A 94 9.85 5.74 -3.20
C LEU A 94 11.29 5.58 -2.70
N GLY A 95 12.00 4.50 -3.05
CA GLY A 95 13.38 4.23 -2.67
C GLY A 95 13.55 3.52 -1.33
N PHE A 96 12.50 2.90 -0.77
CA PHE A 96 12.65 2.08 0.43
C PHE A 96 13.33 0.75 0.11
N THR A 97 14.22 0.31 1.00
CA THR A 97 14.90 -1.00 0.89
C THR A 97 14.14 -2.14 1.59
N SER A 98 13.01 -1.84 2.22
CA SER A 98 12.16 -2.79 2.92
C SER A 98 10.72 -2.27 3.00
N PHE A 99 9.76 -3.19 3.09
CA PHE A 99 8.34 -2.84 3.20
C PHE A 99 7.92 -2.57 4.65
N PRO A 100 6.94 -1.68 4.89
CA PRO A 100 6.37 -1.48 6.23
C PRO A 100 5.84 -2.81 6.81
N PRO A 101 6.28 -3.23 8.01
CA PRO A 101 5.80 -4.46 8.62
C PRO A 101 4.36 -4.33 9.13
N ALA A 102 3.65 -5.46 9.28
CA ALA A 102 2.38 -5.51 9.98
C ALA A 102 2.56 -5.06 11.44
N TYR A 103 1.79 -4.08 11.91
CA TYR A 103 1.93 -3.52 13.25
C TYR A 103 1.85 -4.56 14.38
N LEU A 104 0.97 -5.56 14.25
CA LEU A 104 0.82 -6.60 15.27
C LEU A 104 1.93 -7.67 15.23
N SER A 105 2.79 -7.62 14.22
CA SER A 105 3.89 -8.56 14.06
C SER A 105 5.01 -8.29 15.06
N PRO A 106 5.61 -9.32 15.70
CA PRO A 106 6.82 -9.15 16.51
C PRO A 106 7.97 -8.45 15.76
N GLN A 107 7.98 -8.58 14.43
CA GLN A 107 8.93 -7.95 13.52
C GLN A 107 8.74 -6.43 13.44
N ALA A 108 7.60 -5.87 13.85
CA ALA A 108 7.36 -4.44 13.97
C ALA A 108 7.92 -3.88 15.29
N SER A 109 9.25 -3.97 15.45
CA SER A 109 9.98 -3.52 16.64
C SER A 109 11.33 -2.88 16.31
N GLY A 110 11.82 -2.03 17.23
CA GLY A 110 13.13 -1.40 17.08
C GLY A 110 13.25 -0.56 15.80
N LYS A 111 14.32 -0.79 15.02
CA LYS A 111 14.60 0.02 13.82
C LYS A 111 13.64 -0.23 12.66
N SER A 112 12.94 -1.37 12.61
CA SER A 112 12.09 -1.73 11.46
C SER A 112 10.87 -0.82 11.31
N ILE A 113 10.44 -0.16 12.39
CA ILE A 113 9.26 0.71 12.40
C ILE A 113 9.60 2.18 12.13
N ILE A 114 10.89 2.54 12.06
CA ILE A 114 11.33 3.93 11.85
C ILE A 114 10.89 4.45 10.47
N THR A 115 10.91 3.57 9.46
CA THR A 115 10.56 3.88 8.07
C THR A 115 9.09 3.62 7.74
N GLY A 116 8.26 3.31 8.74
CA GLY A 116 6.83 3.12 8.54
C GLY A 116 6.29 1.81 9.10
N VAL A 117 4.97 1.70 9.09
CA VAL A 117 4.22 0.55 9.59
C VAL A 117 2.94 0.38 8.78
N ASN A 118 2.52 -0.86 8.59
CA ASN A 118 1.23 -1.22 8.01
C ASN A 118 0.22 -1.61 9.11
N PHE A 119 -0.88 -0.86 9.19
CA PHE A 119 -1.97 -1.05 10.15
C PHE A 119 -3.20 -1.73 9.52
N ALA A 120 -3.18 -2.00 8.23
CA ALA A 120 -4.33 -2.54 7.51
C ALA A 120 -4.72 -3.94 7.97
N SER A 121 -5.97 -4.33 7.71
CA SER A 121 -6.52 -5.60 8.17
C SER A 121 -7.56 -6.12 7.20
N GLY A 122 -7.41 -7.38 6.77
CA GLY A 122 -8.41 -8.06 5.95
C GLY A 122 -9.82 -7.97 6.54
N ALA A 123 -10.81 -7.74 5.68
CA ALA A 123 -12.22 -7.46 6.02
C ALA A 123 -12.46 -6.15 6.81
N SER A 124 -11.48 -5.24 6.87
CA SER A 124 -11.73 -3.90 7.39
C SER A 124 -12.51 -3.04 6.43
N GLY A 125 -13.28 -2.10 6.96
CA GLY A 125 -14.04 -1.10 6.20
C GLY A 125 -13.93 0.28 6.83
N ILE A 126 -14.42 1.29 6.12
CA ILE A 126 -14.59 2.65 6.63
C ILE A 126 -15.65 2.66 7.73
N TYR A 127 -16.69 1.83 7.61
CA TYR A 127 -17.66 1.61 8.67
C TYR A 127 -17.16 0.50 9.60
N ASP A 128 -16.80 0.85 10.83
CA ASP A 128 -16.21 -0.08 11.81
C ASP A 128 -17.03 -1.37 12.03
N HIS A 129 -18.36 -1.32 11.86
CA HIS A 129 -19.20 -2.51 11.98
C HIS A 129 -18.87 -3.58 10.95
N THR A 130 -18.43 -3.19 9.74
CA THR A 130 -17.95 -4.10 8.71
C THR A 130 -16.84 -4.99 9.27
N SER A 131 -15.83 -4.40 9.92
CA SER A 131 -14.73 -5.15 10.53
C SER A 131 -15.18 -6.02 11.71
N GLN A 132 -16.15 -5.54 12.49
CA GLN A 132 -16.66 -6.26 13.66
C GLN A 132 -17.31 -7.60 13.29
N LEU A 133 -18.00 -7.69 12.13
CA LEU A 133 -18.60 -8.93 11.63
C LEU A 133 -17.59 -10.06 11.48
N TYR A 134 -16.32 -9.73 11.24
CA TYR A 134 -15.25 -10.68 10.95
C TYR A 134 -14.17 -10.74 12.03
N ASN A 135 -14.36 -10.05 13.16
CA ASN A 135 -13.32 -9.87 14.19
C ASN A 135 -12.00 -9.32 13.61
N ALA A 136 -12.11 -8.36 12.69
CA ALA A 136 -10.99 -7.68 12.04
C ALA A 136 -10.69 -6.32 12.69
N ILE A 137 -9.53 -5.73 12.40
CA ILE A 137 -9.12 -4.43 12.97
C ILE A 137 -9.86 -3.32 12.22
N SER A 138 -10.79 -2.66 12.92
CA SER A 138 -11.55 -1.53 12.37
C SER A 138 -10.67 -0.32 12.04
N LEU A 139 -11.08 0.52 11.09
CA LEU A 139 -10.28 1.69 10.69
C LEU A 139 -10.02 2.63 11.88
N THR A 140 -10.98 2.74 12.81
CA THR A 140 -10.76 3.43 14.10
C THR A 140 -9.66 2.77 14.93
N GLN A 141 -9.64 1.44 15.02
CA GLN A 141 -8.60 0.70 15.76
C GLN A 141 -7.22 0.84 15.08
N GLN A 142 -7.16 0.86 13.74
CA GLN A 142 -5.91 1.11 13.00
C GLN A 142 -5.32 2.48 13.35
N LEU A 143 -6.16 3.51 13.47
CA LEU A 143 -5.72 4.83 13.93
C LEU A 143 -5.24 4.82 15.39
N GLN A 144 -5.88 4.05 16.28
CA GLN A 144 -5.39 3.89 17.65
C GLN A 144 -4.01 3.23 17.69
N TYR A 145 -3.77 2.23 16.84
CA TYR A 145 -2.46 1.62 16.68
C TYR A 145 -1.43 2.60 16.13
N PHE A 146 -1.82 3.49 15.23
CA PHE A 146 -0.94 4.57 14.79
C PHE A 146 -0.56 5.52 15.95
N HIS A 147 -1.50 5.87 16.84
CA HIS A 147 -1.19 6.66 18.03
C HIS A 147 -0.23 5.94 18.99
N GLN A 148 -0.41 4.63 19.20
CA GLN A 148 0.54 3.82 20.00
C GLN A 148 1.92 3.75 19.34
N TYR A 149 1.95 3.57 18.02
CA TYR A 149 3.17 3.61 17.22
C TYR A 149 3.91 4.95 17.39
N HIS A 150 3.18 6.07 17.40
CA HIS A 150 3.78 7.40 17.58
C HIS A 150 4.61 7.49 18.87
N SER A 151 4.11 6.93 19.97
CA SER A 151 4.85 6.84 21.23
C SER A 151 6.09 5.96 21.11
N LYS A 152 5.97 4.79 20.47
CA LYS A 152 7.12 3.89 20.21
C LYS A 152 8.20 4.57 19.36
N LEU A 153 7.81 5.26 18.29
CA LEU A 153 8.73 6.03 17.45
C LEU A 153 9.42 7.13 18.27
N THR A 154 8.66 7.87 19.07
CA THR A 154 9.20 8.94 19.93
C THR A 154 10.25 8.42 20.89
N SER A 155 10.03 7.24 21.50
CA SER A 155 11.04 6.60 22.37
C SER A 155 12.31 6.18 21.63
N LEU A 156 12.22 5.85 20.34
CA LEU A 156 13.36 5.39 19.54
C LEU A 156 14.19 6.52 18.95
N VAL A 157 13.55 7.59 18.46
CA VAL A 157 14.25 8.64 17.70
C VAL A 157 14.17 10.02 18.35
N GLY A 158 13.44 10.15 19.47
CA GLY A 158 13.17 11.42 20.15
C GLY A 158 12.04 12.22 19.50
N THR A 159 11.42 13.12 20.28
CA THR A 159 10.22 13.88 19.90
C THR A 159 10.38 14.66 18.61
N ARG A 160 11.51 15.34 18.42
CA ARG A 160 11.76 16.19 17.23
C ARG A 160 11.80 15.35 15.96
N ASN A 161 12.55 14.24 15.97
CA ASN A 161 12.67 13.38 14.80
C ASN A 161 11.36 12.63 14.53
N ALA A 162 10.66 12.16 15.57
CA ALA A 162 9.37 11.51 15.41
C ALA A 162 8.35 12.44 14.73
N SER A 163 8.25 13.70 15.19
CA SER A 163 7.38 14.71 14.59
C SER A 163 7.78 15.03 13.14
N SER A 164 9.08 15.11 12.84
CA SER A 164 9.58 15.30 11.48
C SER A 164 9.20 14.12 10.57
N THR A 165 9.42 12.87 11.02
CA THR A 165 9.06 11.67 10.28
C THR A 165 7.57 11.64 9.95
N VAL A 166 6.72 11.87 10.94
CA VAL A 166 5.25 11.84 10.81
C VAL A 166 4.76 12.94 9.86
N SER A 167 5.28 14.17 10.00
CA SER A 167 4.82 15.29 9.15
C SER A 167 5.27 15.20 7.69
N GLN A 168 6.35 14.47 7.41
CA GLN A 168 6.89 14.31 6.07
C GLN A 168 6.59 12.94 5.42
N ALA A 169 6.03 12.00 6.18
CA ALA A 169 5.66 10.68 5.70
C ALA A 169 4.57 10.72 4.61
N LEU A 170 4.49 9.64 3.84
CA LEU A 170 3.34 9.33 2.98
C LEU A 170 2.40 8.38 3.73
N TYR A 171 1.11 8.66 3.63
CA TYR A 171 0.04 7.83 4.18
C TYR A 171 -0.77 7.27 3.03
N ILE A 172 -1.05 5.97 3.04
CA ILE A 172 -1.92 5.32 2.04
C ILE A 172 -3.12 4.72 2.77
N LEU A 173 -4.32 5.03 2.28
CA LEU A 173 -5.57 4.41 2.72
C LEU A 173 -6.22 3.66 1.56
N SER A 174 -6.45 2.35 1.73
CA SER A 174 -7.26 1.55 0.81
C SER A 174 -8.41 0.88 1.56
N SER A 175 -9.62 1.42 1.44
CA SER A 175 -10.78 0.90 2.18
C SER A 175 -12.08 1.31 1.51
N GLY A 176 -13.14 0.53 1.77
CA GLY A 176 -14.50 0.82 1.33
C GLY A 176 -15.16 -0.35 0.60
N ALA A 177 -14.40 -1.17 -0.12
CA ALA A 177 -14.96 -2.30 -0.87
C ALA A 177 -15.63 -3.32 0.06
N SER A 178 -15.02 -3.58 1.22
CA SER A 178 -15.59 -4.42 2.27
C SER A 178 -16.93 -3.89 2.79
N ASP A 179 -17.10 -2.57 2.94
CA ASP A 179 -18.36 -1.98 3.44
C ASP A 179 -19.54 -2.32 2.55
N PHE A 180 -19.29 -2.49 1.25
CA PHE A 180 -20.31 -2.88 0.28
C PHE A 180 -20.47 -4.41 0.21
N ILE A 181 -19.42 -5.13 -0.20
CA ILE A 181 -19.49 -6.55 -0.54
C ILE A 181 -19.67 -7.43 0.70
N GLN A 182 -19.00 -7.08 1.80
CA GLN A 182 -18.97 -7.89 3.02
C GLN A 182 -19.93 -7.38 4.10
N ASN A 183 -20.70 -6.32 3.84
CA ASN A 183 -21.66 -5.78 4.81
C ASN A 183 -22.95 -5.29 4.16
N TYR A 184 -22.95 -4.14 3.48
CA TYR A 184 -24.18 -3.51 3.00
C TYR A 184 -25.04 -4.43 2.13
N TYR A 185 -24.48 -5.11 1.13
CA TYR A 185 -25.27 -5.97 0.22
C TYR A 185 -25.76 -7.28 0.84
N ILE A 186 -25.21 -7.69 1.98
CA ILE A 186 -25.60 -8.92 2.68
C ILE A 186 -26.34 -8.64 3.99
N SER A 187 -26.62 -7.37 4.29
CA SER A 187 -27.31 -6.93 5.51
C SER A 187 -28.70 -6.40 5.19
N PRO A 188 -29.77 -7.20 5.40
CA PRO A 188 -31.15 -6.75 5.17
C PRO A 188 -31.52 -5.51 5.99
N LEU A 189 -30.92 -5.36 7.18
CA LEU A 189 -31.14 -4.20 8.03
C LEU A 189 -30.57 -2.93 7.38
N LEU A 190 -29.31 -2.96 6.94
CA LEU A 190 -28.69 -1.79 6.30
C LEU A 190 -29.41 -1.40 5.00
N MET A 191 -29.77 -2.37 4.17
CA MET A 191 -30.51 -2.13 2.92
C MET A 191 -31.92 -1.58 3.15
N LYS A 192 -32.56 -1.92 4.29
CA LYS A 192 -33.85 -1.35 4.69
C LYS A 192 -33.71 0.07 5.24
N THR A 193 -32.63 0.36 5.94
CA THR A 193 -32.41 1.67 6.58
C THR A 193 -31.86 2.72 5.61
N TYR A 194 -30.98 2.32 4.69
CA TYR A 194 -30.28 3.22 3.79
C TYR A 194 -30.39 2.75 2.35
N THR A 195 -30.70 3.68 1.45
CA THR A 195 -30.31 3.54 0.04
C THR A 195 -28.80 3.68 -0.11
N VAL A 196 -28.21 3.22 -1.22
CA VAL A 196 -26.77 3.35 -1.47
C VAL A 196 -26.29 4.80 -1.35
N PRO A 197 -26.95 5.81 -1.96
CA PRO A 197 -26.53 7.20 -1.79
C PRO A 197 -26.53 7.65 -0.32
N GLN A 198 -27.53 7.25 0.48
CA GLN A 198 -27.62 7.60 1.90
C GLN A 198 -26.56 6.86 2.73
N TYR A 199 -26.26 5.60 2.43
CA TYR A 199 -25.20 4.84 3.07
C TYR A 199 -23.84 5.54 2.88
N VAL A 200 -23.58 6.01 1.65
CA VAL A 200 -22.36 6.76 1.33
C VAL A 200 -22.32 8.13 2.01
N ASP A 201 -23.39 8.92 1.91
CA ASP A 201 -23.43 10.31 2.40
C ASP A 201 -23.49 10.40 3.93
N ASN A 202 -24.21 9.50 4.57
CA ASN A 202 -24.52 9.61 6.00
C ASN A 202 -23.58 8.78 6.87
N LEU A 203 -22.94 7.73 6.32
CA LEU A 203 -22.03 6.86 7.06
C LEU A 203 -20.61 6.93 6.54
N LEU A 204 -20.36 6.46 5.30
CA LEU A 204 -19.00 6.23 4.85
C LEU A 204 -18.18 7.52 4.72
N LEU A 205 -18.65 8.52 3.97
CA LEU A 205 -17.88 9.74 3.74
C LEU A 205 -17.68 10.62 5.00
N PRO A 206 -18.65 10.73 5.92
CA PRO A 206 -18.42 11.34 7.23
C PRO A 206 -17.38 10.60 8.07
N MET A 207 -17.38 9.26 8.07
CA MET A 207 -16.37 8.47 8.79
C MET A 207 -14.98 8.63 8.18
N PHE A 208 -14.87 8.52 6.85
CA PHE A 208 -13.65 8.80 6.10
C PHE A 208 -13.11 10.20 6.40
N SER A 209 -13.97 11.23 6.34
CA SER A 209 -13.58 12.62 6.62
C SER A 209 -13.05 12.78 8.05
N ARG A 210 -13.66 12.12 9.03
CA ARG A 210 -13.20 12.13 10.43
C ARG A 210 -11.85 11.42 10.58
N PHE A 211 -11.65 10.29 9.90
CA PHE A 211 -10.38 9.58 9.90
C PHE A 211 -9.25 10.45 9.35
N VAL A 212 -9.46 11.07 8.17
CA VAL A 212 -8.47 11.98 7.55
C VAL A 212 -8.17 13.18 8.47
N GLN A 213 -9.19 13.79 9.08
CA GLN A 213 -8.99 14.89 10.02
C GLN A 213 -8.17 14.47 11.24
N LYS A 214 -8.41 13.27 11.80
CA LYS A 214 -7.62 12.77 12.94
C LYS A 214 -6.17 12.47 12.54
N LEU A 215 -5.93 11.88 11.37
CA LEU A 215 -4.56 11.72 10.85
C LEU A 215 -3.87 13.07 10.67
N TYR A 216 -4.56 14.05 10.08
CA TYR A 216 -4.04 15.40 9.89
C TYR A 216 -3.70 16.07 11.23
N ASN A 217 -4.57 15.95 12.23
CA ASN A 217 -4.34 16.45 13.59
C ASN A 217 -3.18 15.74 14.29
N SER A 218 -2.86 14.50 13.86
CA SER A 218 -1.70 13.75 14.32
C SER A 218 -0.41 14.08 13.56
N GLY A 219 -0.45 15.05 12.65
CA GLY A 219 0.71 15.54 11.92
C GLY A 219 0.76 15.12 10.45
N ALA A 220 -0.10 14.23 9.97
CA ALA A 220 -0.08 13.78 8.57
C ALA A 220 -0.30 14.95 7.60
N ARG A 221 0.50 15.02 6.54
CA ARG A 221 0.38 16.07 5.50
C ARG A 221 0.29 15.55 4.07
N ARG A 222 0.63 14.28 3.80
CA ARG A 222 0.58 13.68 2.46
C ARG A 222 -0.22 12.38 2.52
N ILE A 223 -1.41 12.37 1.97
CA ILE A 223 -2.34 11.24 2.05
C ILE A 223 -2.77 10.82 0.63
N GLY A 224 -2.48 9.58 0.27
CA GLY A 224 -3.07 8.91 -0.89
C GLY A 224 -4.25 8.04 -0.44
N VAL A 225 -5.35 8.11 -1.15
CA VAL A 225 -6.55 7.29 -0.89
C VAL A 225 -6.94 6.59 -2.17
N THR A 226 -7.22 5.29 -2.14
CA THR A 226 -7.70 4.60 -3.35
C THR A 226 -9.18 4.87 -3.58
N SER A 227 -9.59 4.91 -4.85
CA SER A 227 -11.00 4.76 -5.21
C SER A 227 -11.47 3.34 -4.93
N LEU A 228 -12.78 3.09 -4.97
CA LEU A 228 -13.29 1.71 -5.07
C LEU A 228 -12.93 1.11 -6.43
N PRO A 229 -12.62 -0.19 -6.50
CA PRO A 229 -12.44 -0.91 -7.76
C PRO A 229 -13.79 -1.08 -8.50
N PRO A 230 -13.81 -1.62 -9.73
CA PRO A 230 -15.04 -2.10 -10.36
C PRO A 230 -15.61 -3.29 -9.58
N MET A 231 -16.32 -2.99 -8.49
CA MET A 231 -16.77 -3.98 -7.50
C MET A 231 -17.61 -5.11 -8.11
N GLY A 232 -18.43 -4.80 -9.12
CA GLY A 232 -19.24 -5.79 -9.83
C GLY A 232 -18.42 -6.81 -10.62
N CYS A 233 -17.16 -6.52 -10.92
CA CYS A 233 -16.23 -7.43 -11.59
C CYS A 233 -15.39 -8.27 -10.63
N LEU A 234 -15.50 -8.06 -9.31
CA LEU A 234 -14.80 -8.88 -8.33
C LEU A 234 -15.37 -10.31 -8.34
N PRO A 235 -14.55 -11.37 -8.30
CA PRO A 235 -15.04 -12.75 -8.33
C PRO A 235 -16.13 -13.03 -7.28
N ALA A 236 -15.92 -12.58 -6.04
CA ALA A 236 -16.92 -12.74 -4.97
C ALA A 236 -18.25 -12.03 -5.29
N ALA A 237 -18.21 -10.86 -5.93
CA ALA A 237 -19.41 -10.13 -6.31
C ALA A 237 -20.17 -10.84 -7.44
N ILE A 238 -19.46 -11.37 -8.43
CA ILE A 238 -20.05 -12.17 -9.52
C ILE A 238 -20.70 -13.43 -8.95
N THR A 239 -19.99 -14.18 -8.09
CA THR A 239 -20.52 -15.40 -7.48
C THR A 239 -21.78 -15.13 -6.65
N LEU A 240 -21.79 -14.08 -5.83
CA LEU A 240 -22.89 -13.82 -4.88
C LEU A 240 -24.06 -13.07 -5.51
N PHE A 241 -23.81 -12.16 -6.45
CA PHE A 241 -24.81 -11.21 -6.97
C PHE A 241 -24.98 -11.26 -8.49
N GLY A 242 -24.24 -12.13 -9.20
CA GLY A 242 -24.30 -12.28 -10.65
C GLY A 242 -25.42 -13.18 -11.15
N HIS A 243 -26.20 -13.82 -10.27
CA HIS A 243 -27.32 -14.70 -10.64
C HIS A 243 -26.94 -15.80 -11.65
N GLY A 244 -25.76 -16.39 -11.50
CA GLY A 244 -25.23 -17.42 -12.40
C GLY A 244 -24.57 -16.88 -13.68
N SER A 245 -24.54 -15.56 -13.87
CA SER A 245 -23.75 -14.92 -14.91
C SER A 245 -22.27 -14.86 -14.53
N ASN A 246 -21.39 -15.01 -15.52
CA ASN A 246 -19.95 -14.74 -15.39
C ASN A 246 -19.58 -13.29 -15.75
N ALA A 247 -20.56 -12.45 -16.09
CA ALA A 247 -20.34 -11.03 -16.39
C ALA A 247 -20.29 -10.20 -15.11
N CYS A 248 -19.66 -9.02 -15.20
CA CYS A 248 -19.69 -8.07 -14.11
C CYS A 248 -21.13 -7.66 -13.74
N VAL A 249 -21.38 -7.49 -12.44
CA VAL A 249 -22.67 -7.04 -11.93
C VAL A 249 -22.79 -5.52 -12.07
N THR A 250 -23.49 -5.06 -13.12
CA THR A 250 -23.58 -3.63 -13.50
C THR A 250 -24.00 -2.72 -12.34
N ARG A 251 -24.99 -3.11 -11.54
CA ARG A 251 -25.47 -2.30 -10.40
C ARG A 251 -24.35 -1.99 -9.39
N LEU A 252 -23.48 -2.96 -9.12
CA LEU A 252 -22.39 -2.82 -8.13
C LEU A 252 -21.28 -1.91 -8.68
N ASN A 253 -21.04 -1.94 -9.98
CA ASN A 253 -20.15 -0.99 -10.64
C ASN A 253 -20.70 0.44 -10.61
N GLN A 254 -22.01 0.62 -10.78
CA GLN A 254 -22.66 1.93 -10.67
C GLN A 254 -22.56 2.49 -9.24
N ASP A 255 -22.75 1.65 -8.23
CA ASP A 255 -22.58 2.01 -6.81
C ASP A 255 -21.13 2.44 -6.52
N ALA A 256 -20.14 1.69 -7.05
CA ALA A 256 -18.71 2.05 -6.94
C ALA A 256 -18.40 3.41 -7.57
N GLN A 257 -18.88 3.65 -8.79
CA GLN A 257 -18.69 4.94 -9.48
C GLN A 257 -19.36 6.09 -8.74
N LEU A 258 -20.56 5.87 -8.18
CA LEU A 258 -21.24 6.86 -7.34
C LEU A 258 -20.39 7.23 -6.12
N TYR A 259 -19.88 6.22 -5.41
CA TYR A 259 -18.98 6.45 -4.28
C TYR A 259 -17.72 7.21 -4.72
N ASN A 260 -17.06 6.78 -5.81
CA ASN A 260 -15.82 7.39 -6.29
C ASN A 260 -15.97 8.87 -6.65
N ARG A 261 -17.07 9.25 -7.30
CA ARG A 261 -17.39 10.67 -7.56
C ARG A 261 -17.52 11.47 -6.26
N LYS A 262 -18.22 10.90 -5.27
CA LYS A 262 -18.43 11.58 -3.97
C LYS A 262 -17.17 11.60 -3.09
N LEU A 263 -16.31 10.59 -3.20
CA LEU A 263 -14.99 10.55 -2.57
C LEU A 263 -14.12 11.68 -3.12
N ASN A 264 -14.04 11.84 -4.45
CA ASN A 264 -13.31 12.95 -5.07
C ASN A 264 -13.78 14.32 -4.57
N ASN A 265 -15.10 14.55 -4.52
CA ASN A 265 -15.65 15.79 -3.97
C ASN A 265 -15.28 15.99 -2.49
N THR A 266 -15.29 14.91 -1.71
CA THR A 266 -14.94 14.94 -0.28
C THR A 266 -13.45 15.23 -0.08
N VAL A 267 -12.58 14.60 -0.86
CA VAL A 267 -11.13 14.83 -0.86
C VAL A 267 -10.80 16.27 -1.24
N ASN A 268 -11.42 16.80 -2.30
CA ASN A 268 -11.25 18.20 -2.70
C ASN A 268 -11.66 19.16 -1.56
N ARG A 269 -12.80 18.90 -0.91
CA ARG A 269 -13.26 19.69 0.24
C ARG A 269 -12.34 19.59 1.45
N LEU A 270 -11.72 18.43 1.70
CA LEU A 270 -10.75 18.27 2.78
C LEU A 270 -9.46 19.03 2.47
N GLY A 271 -8.97 18.95 1.23
CA GLY A 271 -7.79 19.68 0.77
C GLY A 271 -7.93 21.21 0.88
N THR A 272 -9.13 21.76 0.65
CA THR A 272 -9.38 23.20 0.84
C THR A 272 -9.56 23.61 2.30
N LYS A 273 -10.08 22.71 3.16
CA LYS A 273 -10.35 22.99 4.57
C LYS A 273 -9.15 22.79 5.50
N LEU A 274 -8.15 22.01 5.09
CA LEU A 274 -7.02 21.60 5.93
C LEU A 274 -5.71 22.17 5.38
N PRO A 275 -5.23 23.32 5.89
CA PRO A 275 -4.04 23.98 5.36
C PRO A 275 -2.81 23.08 5.35
N GLY A 276 -2.11 23.04 4.20
CA GLY A 276 -0.90 22.24 4.04
C GLY A 276 -1.12 20.74 3.88
N LEU A 277 -2.37 20.26 3.90
CA LEU A 277 -2.69 18.89 3.52
C LEU A 277 -2.59 18.73 1.99
N ARG A 278 -1.82 17.75 1.54
CA ARG A 278 -1.84 17.23 0.18
C ARG A 278 -2.54 15.87 0.22
N ILE A 279 -3.75 15.82 -0.31
CA ILE A 279 -4.53 14.59 -0.40
C ILE A 279 -4.92 14.33 -1.85
N ALA A 280 -4.76 13.09 -2.30
CA ALA A 280 -5.06 12.67 -3.66
C ALA A 280 -5.79 11.34 -3.69
N VAL A 281 -6.66 11.17 -4.70
CA VAL A 281 -7.30 9.89 -4.99
C VAL A 281 -6.49 9.16 -6.05
N PHE A 282 -6.12 7.91 -5.76
CA PHE A 282 -5.58 6.98 -6.73
C PHE A 282 -6.74 6.22 -7.38
N ASP A 283 -7.00 6.52 -8.65
CA ASP A 283 -8.06 5.87 -9.41
C ASP A 283 -7.65 4.45 -9.79
N ILE A 284 -8.02 3.49 -8.94
CA ILE A 284 -7.86 2.08 -9.23
C ILE A 284 -9.05 1.52 -10.02
N TYR A 285 -10.16 2.26 -10.12
CA TYR A 285 -11.35 1.80 -10.84
C TYR A 285 -11.03 1.64 -12.31
N THR A 286 -10.51 2.71 -12.93
CA THR A 286 -10.24 2.75 -14.36
C THR A 286 -9.19 1.72 -14.75
N ALA A 287 -8.08 1.65 -14.01
CA ALA A 287 -7.00 0.70 -14.29
C ALA A 287 -7.47 -0.76 -14.18
N LEU A 288 -8.20 -1.12 -13.12
CA LEU A 288 -8.68 -2.50 -12.95
C LEU A 288 -9.80 -2.86 -13.94
N LEU A 289 -10.67 -1.90 -14.29
CA LEU A 289 -11.70 -2.15 -15.30
C LEU A 289 -11.06 -2.40 -16.67
N ASP A 290 -10.01 -1.65 -17.02
CA ASP A 290 -9.30 -1.84 -18.28
C ASP A 290 -8.68 -3.24 -18.39
N VAL A 291 -8.03 -3.73 -17.34
CA VAL A 291 -7.52 -5.12 -17.28
C VAL A 291 -8.65 -6.15 -17.47
N VAL A 292 -9.84 -5.87 -16.94
CA VAL A 292 -11.00 -6.79 -17.07
C VAL A 292 -11.58 -6.75 -18.49
N THR A 293 -11.69 -5.59 -19.11
CA THR A 293 -12.34 -5.43 -20.43
C THR A 293 -11.39 -5.60 -21.61
N HIS A 294 -10.09 -5.37 -21.40
CA HIS A 294 -9.02 -5.47 -22.40
C HIS A 294 -7.86 -6.33 -21.87
N PRO A 295 -8.12 -7.61 -21.50
CA PRO A 295 -7.11 -8.46 -20.87
C PRO A 295 -5.95 -8.86 -21.78
N ALA A 296 -6.06 -8.67 -23.10
CA ALA A 296 -4.99 -8.96 -24.05
C ALA A 296 -4.06 -7.76 -24.32
N ASP A 297 -4.48 -6.56 -23.91
CA ASP A 297 -3.76 -5.30 -24.19
C ASP A 297 -2.86 -4.86 -23.01
N ASN A 298 -2.90 -5.59 -21.90
CA ASN A 298 -2.20 -5.33 -20.64
C ASN A 298 -1.26 -6.48 -20.26
#